data_AF-A0A6B0XA76-F1
#
_entry.id   AF-A0A6B0XA76-F1
#
_cell.length_a   1.000
_cell.length_b   1.000
_cell.length_c   1.000
_cell.angle_alpha   90.00
_cell.angle_beta   90.00
_cell.angle_gamma   90.00
#
_symmetry.space_group_name_H-M   'P 1'
#
loop_
_entity.id
_entity.type
_entity.pdbx_description
1 polymer ?
#
loop_
_entity_poly.entity_id
_entity_poly.type
_entity_poly.pdbx_seq_one_letter_code
_entity_poly.pdbx_strand_id
1 'polypeptide(L)'
;FYPRDRFRFERFAESFIVGVSDGDPVKDGTRDLKVTAESDFNQIHNIRENTNAVVELEFPQQPVRQILFAVGRNIRSIWEIAEIEMYGAGFSAFARYESTIIDLGQPFILGPLIWAGDQPLGASIEVRTRLGDDPDPNLYWRTTFRGDEKTLFDRQGKLLTRETYAALQLGERAGTTHDTRNWSDWSAPIALAGEIGNPIGDRPRRFAQVRADFHSRAETGGRLNYLQFAASPPRAAHIAAEIEPAQVRPGQTTSFTYKLLPHFTGDEAGFDRVEIDTPGRIVSVDAVRIDGRDEGFAVARLDESSFAVQIPHIDVRRSLDLIEIDFKAQVFQYGTVFSGWVSDSTQPYEVAQAVVAGDADVQNDSATLQVALADVGLESIGRVKLGSSICTPNSDRVNDEVRLEYDLLNLAGAALVYIDVCDLSGRKLWTSNRIAHASGRFAVAWDGRDDSGLLLPPGVYLLRLEVETDKGRDRVGRIVSLVY
;
A
#
# COMPACT_ATOMS: atom_id res chain seq x y z
N PHE A 1 -14.66 -31.83 -35.84
CA PHE A 1 -15.44 -30.78 -35.15
C PHE A 1 -16.61 -31.44 -34.45
N TYR A 2 -16.98 -30.89 -33.31
CA TYR A 2 -18.15 -31.29 -32.55
C TYR A 2 -19.33 -30.38 -32.95
N PRO A 3 -20.59 -30.87 -32.91
CA PRO A 3 -20.98 -32.28 -32.77
C PRO A 3 -20.52 -33.12 -33.97
N ARG A 4 -20.34 -34.42 -33.76
CA ARG A 4 -19.92 -35.35 -34.83
C ARG A 4 -21.09 -35.56 -35.79
N ASP A 5 -20.97 -35.12 -37.04
CA ASP A 5 -22.07 -35.16 -38.03
C ASP A 5 -22.78 -36.52 -38.12
N ARG A 6 -22.01 -37.62 -38.06
CA ARG A 6 -22.55 -38.99 -38.10
C ARG A 6 -23.52 -39.34 -36.97
N PHE A 7 -23.54 -38.59 -35.88
CA PHE A 7 -24.38 -38.84 -34.71
C PHE A 7 -25.43 -37.75 -34.45
N ARG A 8 -25.48 -36.73 -35.31
CA ARG A 8 -26.37 -35.57 -35.18
C ARG A 8 -27.86 -35.92 -35.07
N PHE A 9 -28.27 -37.10 -35.56
CA PHE A 9 -29.66 -37.56 -35.56
C PHE A 9 -29.91 -38.76 -34.64
N GLU A 10 -28.87 -39.23 -33.95
CA GLU A 10 -28.93 -40.51 -33.23
C GLU A 10 -28.45 -40.45 -31.79
N ARG A 11 -27.60 -39.48 -31.43
CA ARG A 11 -27.01 -39.38 -30.09
C ARG A 11 -27.11 -37.95 -29.55
N PHE A 12 -28.23 -37.67 -28.90
CA PHE A 12 -28.46 -36.44 -28.15
C PHE A 12 -29.39 -36.74 -26.97
N ALA A 13 -29.43 -35.86 -25.97
CA ALA A 13 -30.35 -36.01 -24.85
C ALA A 13 -31.80 -35.78 -25.34
N GLU A 14 -32.64 -36.82 -25.29
CA GLU A 14 -34.04 -36.77 -25.74
C GLU A 14 -34.96 -36.18 -24.66
N SER A 15 -34.56 -36.26 -23.39
CA SER A 15 -35.20 -35.57 -22.27
C SER A 15 -34.16 -35.13 -21.24
N PHE A 16 -34.30 -33.93 -20.70
CA PHE A 16 -33.40 -33.40 -19.69
C PHE A 16 -34.02 -32.24 -18.91
N ILE A 17 -33.53 -32.04 -17.70
CA ILE A 17 -33.88 -30.93 -16.82
C ILE A 17 -32.64 -30.05 -16.64
N VAL A 18 -32.86 -28.73 -16.69
CA VAL A 18 -31.84 -27.75 -16.37
C VAL A 18 -32.28 -26.96 -15.15
N GLY A 19 -31.46 -26.97 -14.11
CA GLY A 19 -31.69 -26.23 -12.87
C GLY A 19 -30.51 -25.34 -12.52
N VAL A 20 -30.75 -24.31 -11.71
CA VAL A 20 -29.71 -23.38 -11.24
C VAL A 20 -29.79 -23.18 -9.73
N SER A 21 -28.65 -22.89 -9.12
CA SER A 21 -28.56 -22.46 -7.73
C SER A 21 -27.62 -21.26 -7.65
N ASP A 22 -28.04 -20.22 -6.91
CA ASP A 22 -27.20 -19.08 -6.54
C ASP A 22 -26.24 -19.42 -5.38
N GLY A 23 -26.41 -20.58 -4.75
CA GLY A 23 -25.61 -21.04 -3.62
C GLY A 23 -25.81 -20.23 -2.34
N ASP A 24 -26.95 -19.55 -2.21
CA ASP A 24 -27.39 -18.90 -0.97
C ASP A 24 -27.84 -19.95 0.05
N PRO A 25 -27.13 -20.13 1.19
CA PRO A 25 -27.44 -21.15 2.18
C PRO A 25 -28.82 -20.96 2.84
N VAL A 26 -29.35 -19.73 2.84
CA VAL A 26 -30.67 -19.43 3.44
C VAL A 26 -31.81 -20.08 2.63
N LYS A 27 -31.57 -20.35 1.36
CA LYS A 27 -32.55 -20.97 0.44
C LYS A 27 -32.38 -22.49 0.35
N ASP A 28 -31.41 -23.08 1.05
CA ASP A 28 -31.16 -24.52 0.98
C ASP A 28 -32.35 -25.32 1.48
N GLY A 29 -32.75 -26.31 0.68
CA GLY A 29 -33.92 -27.16 0.92
C GLY A 29 -35.25 -26.54 0.48
N THR A 30 -35.25 -25.30 -0.05
CA THR A 30 -36.46 -24.59 -0.51
C THR A 30 -36.64 -24.58 -2.03
N ARG A 31 -35.61 -24.97 -2.80
CA ARG A 31 -35.63 -24.94 -4.28
C ARG A 31 -36.34 -26.17 -4.88
N ASP A 32 -36.75 -26.06 -6.14
CA ASP A 32 -37.65 -27.02 -6.82
C ASP A 32 -37.11 -28.46 -6.92
N LEU A 33 -35.81 -28.60 -7.21
CA LEU A 33 -35.15 -29.86 -7.51
C LEU A 33 -34.19 -30.21 -6.38
N LYS A 34 -34.44 -31.29 -5.65
CA LYS A 34 -33.53 -31.81 -4.62
C LYS A 34 -32.70 -32.95 -5.19
N VAL A 35 -31.39 -32.74 -5.28
CA VAL A 35 -30.43 -33.76 -5.76
C VAL A 35 -29.80 -34.49 -4.58
N THR A 36 -29.38 -33.74 -3.55
CA THR A 36 -28.90 -34.27 -2.27
C THR A 36 -29.46 -33.42 -1.11
N ALA A 37 -29.12 -33.78 0.14
CA ALA A 37 -29.50 -32.99 1.31
C ALA A 37 -28.88 -31.58 1.32
N GLU A 38 -27.76 -31.38 0.62
CA GLU A 38 -26.99 -30.12 0.56
C GLU A 38 -26.97 -29.52 -0.86
N SER A 39 -27.77 -30.05 -1.79
CA SER A 39 -27.77 -29.61 -3.19
C SER A 39 -29.19 -29.61 -3.75
N ASP A 40 -29.75 -28.40 -3.86
CA ASP A 40 -31.02 -28.13 -4.49
C ASP A 40 -30.93 -27.00 -5.53
N PHE A 41 -31.85 -27.02 -6.51
CA PHE A 41 -31.81 -26.15 -7.68
C PHE A 41 -33.22 -25.66 -8.04
N ASN A 42 -33.34 -24.41 -8.46
CA ASN A 42 -34.55 -23.91 -9.10
C ASN A 42 -34.62 -24.49 -10.51
N GLN A 43 -35.74 -25.09 -10.89
CA GLN A 43 -35.90 -25.66 -12.22
C GLN A 43 -36.13 -24.53 -13.23
N ILE A 44 -35.23 -24.39 -14.20
CA ILE A 44 -35.36 -23.39 -15.26
C ILE A 44 -36.00 -24.00 -16.51
N HIS A 45 -35.53 -25.19 -16.93
CA HIS A 45 -36.06 -25.90 -18.08
C HIS A 45 -36.37 -27.35 -17.74
N ASN A 46 -37.44 -27.89 -18.32
CA ASN A 46 -37.80 -29.29 -18.25
C ASN A 46 -38.22 -29.76 -19.65
N ILE A 47 -37.24 -30.26 -20.41
CA ILE A 47 -37.41 -30.72 -21.78
C ILE A 47 -37.76 -32.20 -21.75
N ARG A 48 -39.00 -32.54 -22.11
CA ARG A 48 -39.49 -33.91 -22.10
C ARG A 48 -39.31 -34.63 -23.43
N GLU A 49 -39.29 -33.88 -24.53
CA GLU A 49 -39.15 -34.39 -25.89
C GLU A 49 -38.25 -33.43 -26.69
N ASN A 50 -37.00 -33.83 -26.89
CA ASN A 50 -36.03 -33.15 -27.74
C ASN A 50 -35.69 -34.05 -28.93
N THR A 51 -35.62 -33.46 -30.12
CA THR A 51 -35.21 -34.14 -31.37
C THR A 51 -33.98 -33.49 -32.01
N ASN A 52 -33.39 -32.48 -31.36
CA ASN A 52 -32.28 -31.69 -31.87
C ASN A 52 -30.97 -32.03 -31.14
N ALA A 53 -29.88 -32.17 -31.89
CA ALA A 53 -28.54 -32.35 -31.30
C ALA A 53 -27.88 -31.05 -30.82
N VAL A 54 -28.39 -29.89 -31.23
CA VAL A 54 -27.98 -28.58 -30.74
C VAL A 54 -29.22 -27.93 -30.14
N VAL A 55 -29.11 -27.53 -28.88
CA VAL A 55 -30.21 -26.89 -28.15
C VAL A 55 -29.69 -25.59 -27.56
N GLU A 56 -30.35 -24.49 -27.89
CA GLU A 56 -30.13 -23.19 -27.29
C GLU A 56 -31.28 -22.91 -26.32
N LEU A 57 -30.93 -22.55 -25.08
CA LEU A 57 -31.89 -22.31 -24.00
C LEU A 57 -31.65 -20.93 -23.41
N GLU A 58 -32.69 -20.11 -23.34
CA GLU A 58 -32.64 -18.83 -22.65
C GLU A 58 -32.77 -19.00 -21.14
N PHE A 59 -31.96 -18.27 -20.38
CA PHE A 59 -32.01 -18.28 -18.92
C PHE A 59 -32.49 -16.91 -18.42
N PRO A 60 -33.27 -16.85 -17.32
CA PRO A 60 -33.54 -15.59 -16.66
C PRO A 60 -32.23 -14.97 -16.15
N GLN A 61 -32.12 -13.65 -16.23
CA GLN A 61 -30.96 -12.91 -15.73
C GLN A 61 -30.96 -12.93 -14.20
N GLN A 62 -30.16 -13.84 -13.63
CA GLN A 62 -29.99 -13.98 -12.19
C GLN A 62 -28.58 -14.49 -11.85
N PRO A 63 -28.09 -14.28 -10.62
CA PRO A 63 -26.87 -14.90 -10.15
C PRO A 63 -26.96 -16.43 -10.20
N VAL A 64 -25.96 -17.09 -10.78
CA VAL A 64 -25.86 -18.55 -10.85
C VAL A 64 -24.47 -18.97 -10.38
N ARG A 65 -24.43 -19.85 -9.38
CA ARG A 65 -23.21 -20.47 -8.85
C ARG A 65 -23.05 -21.91 -9.30
N GLN A 66 -24.17 -22.65 -9.39
CA GLN A 66 -24.19 -24.04 -9.80
C GLN A 66 -25.32 -24.30 -10.78
N ILE A 67 -25.09 -25.26 -11.66
CA ILE A 67 -26.06 -25.68 -12.68
C ILE A 67 -26.21 -27.18 -12.62
N LEU A 68 -27.46 -27.61 -12.62
CA LEU A 68 -27.85 -28.99 -12.76
C LEU A 68 -28.21 -29.23 -14.22
N PHE A 69 -27.54 -30.18 -14.85
CA PHE A 69 -27.96 -30.78 -16.11
C PHE A 69 -28.28 -32.25 -15.86
N ALA A 70 -29.57 -32.58 -15.74
CA ALA A 70 -30.03 -33.93 -15.41
C ALA A 70 -30.69 -34.56 -16.64
N VAL A 71 -30.05 -35.56 -17.24
CA VAL A 71 -30.59 -36.25 -18.42
C VAL A 71 -31.54 -37.36 -17.99
N GLY A 72 -32.73 -37.38 -18.58
CA GLY A 72 -33.71 -38.43 -18.39
C GLY A 72 -33.35 -39.71 -19.15
N ARG A 73 -34.25 -40.68 -19.13
CA ARG A 73 -34.04 -41.95 -19.84
C ARG A 73 -34.29 -41.75 -21.33
N ASN A 74 -33.23 -41.81 -22.14
CA ASN A 74 -33.37 -41.84 -23.59
C ASN A 74 -33.98 -43.17 -24.06
N ILE A 75 -34.90 -43.10 -25.02
CA ILE A 75 -35.52 -44.24 -25.68
C ILE A 75 -34.44 -45.08 -26.37
N ARG A 76 -33.45 -44.42 -26.99
CA ARG A 76 -32.33 -45.08 -27.68
C ARG A 76 -31.15 -45.46 -26.77
N SER A 77 -31.22 -45.15 -25.47
CA SER A 77 -30.22 -45.45 -24.42
C SER A 77 -28.78 -44.96 -24.66
N ILE A 78 -28.49 -44.26 -25.76
CA ILE A 78 -27.16 -43.73 -26.09
C ILE A 78 -27.30 -42.24 -26.37
N TRP A 79 -26.64 -41.41 -25.56
CA TRP A 79 -26.45 -39.99 -25.81
C TRP A 79 -25.00 -39.59 -25.55
N GLU A 80 -24.59 -38.48 -26.15
CA GLU A 80 -23.31 -37.84 -25.88
C GLU A 80 -23.50 -36.34 -25.74
N ILE A 81 -22.72 -35.73 -24.84
CA ILE A 81 -22.53 -34.29 -24.81
C ILE A 81 -21.19 -34.03 -25.45
N ALA A 82 -21.20 -33.19 -26.47
CA ALA A 82 -20.00 -32.79 -27.17
C ALA A 82 -19.40 -31.52 -26.53
N GLU A 83 -20.26 -30.55 -26.23
CA GLU A 83 -19.91 -29.26 -25.64
C GLU A 83 -21.12 -28.70 -24.90
N ILE A 84 -20.86 -27.90 -23.86
CA ILE A 84 -21.85 -27.04 -23.21
C ILE A 84 -21.23 -25.66 -23.18
N GLU A 85 -21.87 -24.71 -23.83
CA GLU A 85 -21.48 -23.30 -23.78
C GLU A 85 -22.46 -22.53 -22.89
N MET A 86 -21.92 -21.57 -22.16
CA MET A 86 -22.67 -20.79 -21.18
C MET A 86 -22.31 -19.33 -21.30
N TYR A 87 -23.32 -18.52 -21.58
CA TYR A 87 -23.17 -17.10 -21.83
C TYR A 87 -23.83 -16.33 -20.69
N GLY A 88 -23.00 -15.74 -19.83
CA GLY A 88 -23.46 -14.77 -18.85
C GLY A 88 -23.77 -13.43 -19.51
N ALA A 89 -24.80 -12.73 -19.03
CA ALA A 89 -25.03 -11.33 -19.36
C ALA A 89 -24.22 -10.43 -18.43
N GLY A 90 -23.62 -9.37 -18.97
CA GLY A 90 -22.86 -8.39 -18.19
C GLY A 90 -21.43 -8.82 -17.85
N PHE A 91 -20.84 -8.17 -16.85
CA PHE A 91 -19.47 -8.45 -16.40
C PHE A 91 -19.43 -9.56 -15.35
N SER A 92 -18.36 -10.37 -15.39
CA SER A 92 -18.06 -11.29 -14.30
C SER A 92 -17.84 -10.52 -13.00
N ALA A 93 -18.46 -10.96 -11.90
CA ALA A 93 -18.33 -10.31 -10.59
C ALA A 93 -16.87 -10.19 -10.14
N PHE A 94 -16.03 -11.15 -10.54
CA PHE A 94 -14.60 -11.15 -10.32
C PHE A 94 -13.85 -11.64 -11.57
N ALA A 95 -12.73 -10.99 -11.89
CA ALA A 95 -11.75 -11.50 -12.84
C ALA A 95 -10.34 -11.19 -12.32
N ARG A 96 -9.38 -12.09 -12.62
CA ARG A 96 -7.97 -11.92 -12.24
C ARG A 96 -7.11 -12.05 -13.47
N TYR A 97 -6.28 -11.06 -13.71
CA TYR A 97 -5.12 -11.17 -14.58
C TYR A 97 -3.87 -11.34 -13.72
N GLU A 98 -3.08 -12.36 -13.99
CA GLU A 98 -1.77 -12.55 -13.39
C GLU A 98 -0.77 -12.72 -14.52
N SER A 99 0.27 -11.88 -14.54
CA SER A 99 1.29 -11.96 -15.57
C SER A 99 2.06 -13.28 -15.47
N THR A 100 2.67 -13.69 -16.58
CA THR A 100 3.82 -14.60 -16.49
C THR A 100 4.92 -13.96 -15.63
N ILE A 101 5.86 -14.78 -15.16
CA ILE A 101 7.06 -14.27 -14.51
C ILE A 101 7.86 -13.46 -15.51
N ILE A 102 8.13 -12.20 -15.17
CA ILE A 102 8.91 -11.27 -15.98
C ILE A 102 10.37 -11.42 -15.53
N ASP A 103 11.24 -11.90 -16.41
CA ASP A 103 12.68 -11.96 -16.19
C ASP A 103 13.34 -10.69 -16.74
N LEU A 104 13.96 -9.90 -15.86
CA LEU A 104 14.67 -8.66 -16.21
C LEU A 104 16.10 -8.93 -16.70
N GLY A 105 16.52 -10.20 -16.75
CA GLY A 105 17.84 -10.67 -17.20
C GLY A 105 18.92 -10.60 -16.10
N GLN A 106 18.87 -9.60 -15.24
CA GLN A 106 19.75 -9.38 -14.10
C GLN A 106 18.97 -8.71 -12.96
N PRO A 107 19.54 -8.56 -11.74
CA PRO A 107 18.90 -7.77 -10.69
C PRO A 107 18.69 -6.33 -11.13
N PHE A 108 17.47 -5.81 -10.93
CA PHE A 108 17.07 -4.45 -11.29
C PHE A 108 16.30 -3.82 -10.13
N ILE A 109 16.33 -2.50 -10.05
CA ILE A 109 15.45 -1.70 -9.20
C ILE A 109 14.22 -1.36 -10.04
N LEU A 110 13.03 -1.62 -9.51
CA LEU A 110 11.80 -1.22 -10.16
C LEU A 110 11.31 0.12 -9.64
N GLY A 111 11.00 1.02 -10.57
CA GLY A 111 10.32 2.27 -10.26
C GLY A 111 8.85 2.04 -9.91
N PRO A 112 8.12 3.11 -9.59
CA PRO A 112 6.69 3.01 -9.39
C PRO A 112 6.01 2.40 -10.62
N LEU A 113 5.05 1.52 -10.36
CA LEU A 113 4.18 0.99 -11.39
C LEU A 113 3.08 2.00 -11.66
N ILE A 114 2.98 2.39 -12.92
CA ILE A 114 1.97 3.32 -13.42
C ILE A 114 0.98 2.52 -14.26
N TRP A 115 -0.29 2.67 -13.96
CA TRP A 115 -1.35 2.03 -14.73
C TRP A 115 -2.52 2.98 -14.95
N ALA A 116 -3.16 2.85 -16.10
CA ALA A 116 -4.35 3.61 -16.42
C ALA A 116 -5.48 2.67 -16.85
N GLY A 117 -6.70 3.09 -16.57
CA GLY A 117 -7.89 2.31 -16.84
C GLY A 117 -9.16 3.10 -16.59
N ASP A 118 -10.29 2.50 -16.95
CA ASP A 118 -11.62 3.03 -16.66
C ASP A 118 -12.16 2.29 -15.44
N GLN A 119 -12.45 3.04 -14.37
CA GLN A 119 -13.03 2.51 -13.14
C GLN A 119 -14.35 3.24 -12.82
N PRO A 120 -15.45 2.90 -13.52
CA PRO A 120 -16.76 3.50 -13.26
C PRO A 120 -17.28 3.15 -11.85
N LEU A 121 -18.20 3.98 -11.33
CA LEU A 121 -18.79 3.77 -10.01
C LEU A 121 -19.40 2.37 -9.87
N GLY A 122 -18.90 1.59 -8.91
CA GLY A 122 -19.35 0.22 -8.68
C GLY A 122 -18.44 -0.86 -9.27
N ALA A 123 -17.39 -0.48 -10.01
CA ALA A 123 -16.27 -1.34 -10.34
C ALA A 123 -15.00 -0.93 -9.57
N SER A 124 -14.13 -1.90 -9.30
CA SER A 124 -12.77 -1.64 -8.80
C SER A 124 -11.73 -2.49 -9.49
N ILE A 125 -10.52 -1.94 -9.60
CA ILE A 125 -9.33 -2.63 -10.09
C ILE A 125 -8.25 -2.49 -9.02
N GLU A 126 -7.73 -3.61 -8.54
CA GLU A 126 -6.58 -3.64 -7.64
C GLU A 126 -5.37 -4.19 -8.38
N VAL A 127 -4.35 -3.35 -8.58
CA VAL A 127 -3.07 -3.78 -9.19
C VAL A 127 -2.04 -4.00 -8.08
N ARG A 128 -1.33 -5.11 -8.14
CA ARG A 128 -0.29 -5.48 -7.17
C ARG A 128 0.94 -6.05 -7.87
N THR A 129 2.08 -5.94 -7.21
CA THR A 129 3.36 -6.46 -7.69
C THR A 129 4.03 -7.32 -6.65
N ARG A 130 4.86 -8.26 -7.08
CA ARG A 130 5.84 -8.95 -6.24
C ARG A 130 7.12 -9.18 -7.02
N LEU A 131 8.23 -9.32 -6.29
CA LEU A 131 9.56 -9.44 -6.86
C LEU A 131 10.23 -10.72 -6.37
N GLY A 132 11.13 -11.26 -7.20
CA GLY A 132 11.76 -12.56 -7.00
C GLY A 132 13.24 -12.60 -7.37
N ASP A 133 13.98 -13.48 -6.70
CA ASP A 133 15.38 -13.79 -7.02
C ASP A 133 15.54 -14.98 -7.98
N ASP A 134 14.50 -15.80 -8.10
CA ASP A 134 14.48 -17.00 -8.94
C ASP A 134 13.22 -17.03 -9.84
N PRO A 135 13.16 -17.93 -10.84
CA PRO A 135 12.08 -17.92 -11.81
C PRO A 135 10.77 -18.58 -11.32
N ASP A 136 10.69 -19.10 -10.09
CA ASP A 136 9.51 -19.82 -9.59
C ASP A 136 9.03 -19.29 -8.23
N PRO A 137 7.88 -18.58 -8.18
CA PRO A 137 7.38 -18.02 -6.93
C PRO A 137 6.81 -19.05 -5.96
N ASN A 138 6.84 -20.35 -6.30
CA ASN A 138 6.20 -21.38 -5.52
C ASN A 138 7.19 -22.47 -5.07
N LEU A 139 6.92 -22.97 -3.88
CA LEU A 139 7.43 -24.22 -3.36
C LEU A 139 6.42 -25.33 -3.60
N TYR A 140 6.92 -26.52 -3.94
CA TYR A 140 6.11 -27.69 -4.28
C TYR A 140 6.28 -28.77 -3.22
N TRP A 141 5.17 -29.33 -2.74
CA TRP A 141 5.18 -30.29 -1.64
C TRP A 141 4.74 -31.65 -2.10
N ARG A 142 5.47 -32.71 -1.74
CA ARG A 142 5.02 -34.08 -1.94
C ARG A 142 4.83 -34.83 -0.64
N THR A 143 3.90 -35.79 -0.65
CA THR A 143 3.70 -36.74 0.44
C THR A 143 4.76 -37.84 0.36
N THR A 144 5.40 -38.20 1.48
CA THR A 144 6.40 -39.28 1.51
C THR A 144 5.79 -40.67 1.70
N PHE A 145 4.47 -40.73 1.90
CA PHE A 145 3.71 -41.91 2.32
C PHE A 145 4.16 -42.51 3.66
N ARG A 146 4.89 -41.73 4.48
CA ARG A 146 5.22 -42.06 5.87
C ARG A 146 4.35 -41.21 6.79
N GLY A 147 3.14 -41.70 7.08
CA GLY A 147 2.14 -40.93 7.82
C GLY A 147 1.77 -39.66 7.06
N ASP A 148 1.71 -38.53 7.78
CA ASP A 148 1.33 -37.21 7.25
C ASP A 148 2.53 -36.35 6.80
N GLU A 149 3.72 -36.96 6.68
CA GLU A 149 4.94 -36.25 6.32
C GLU A 149 4.88 -35.71 4.88
N LYS A 150 5.22 -34.41 4.76
CA LYS A 150 5.38 -33.70 3.49
C LYS A 150 6.80 -33.17 3.37
N THR A 151 7.31 -33.12 2.14
CA THR A 151 8.66 -32.65 1.85
C THR A 151 8.71 -31.82 0.56
N LEU A 152 9.67 -30.90 0.51
CA LEU A 152 10.00 -30.07 -0.66
C LEU A 152 10.93 -30.77 -1.64
N PHE A 153 11.47 -31.93 -1.26
CA PHE A 153 12.50 -32.62 -2.03
C PHE A 153 11.93 -33.81 -2.78
N ASP A 154 12.44 -34.09 -3.98
CA ASP A 154 12.16 -35.29 -4.75
C ASP A 154 12.73 -36.56 -4.06
N ARG A 155 12.72 -37.71 -4.75
CA ARG A 155 13.20 -38.98 -4.19
C ARG A 155 14.73 -39.07 -4.13
N GLN A 156 15.43 -38.14 -4.78
CA GLN A 156 16.87 -38.03 -4.88
C GLN A 156 17.42 -36.96 -3.93
N GLY A 157 16.55 -36.24 -3.22
CA GLY A 157 16.92 -35.18 -2.28
C GLY A 157 17.11 -33.81 -2.91
N LYS A 158 16.71 -33.60 -4.18
CA LYS A 158 16.73 -32.29 -4.84
C LYS A 158 15.41 -31.57 -4.64
N LEU A 159 15.43 -30.24 -4.52
CA LEU A 159 14.20 -29.43 -4.45
C LEU A 159 13.29 -29.70 -5.66
N LEU A 160 12.00 -29.86 -5.39
CA LEU A 160 10.96 -30.01 -6.39
C LEU A 160 10.79 -28.71 -7.17
N THR A 161 10.83 -28.82 -8.49
CA THR A 161 10.43 -27.78 -9.45
C THR A 161 9.01 -28.04 -9.93
N ARG A 162 8.37 -27.04 -10.58
CA ARG A 162 7.08 -27.21 -11.25
C ARG A 162 6.99 -28.44 -12.15
N GLU A 163 8.03 -28.68 -12.95
CA GLU A 163 8.10 -29.80 -13.89
C GLU A 163 8.16 -31.14 -13.15
N THR A 164 9.07 -31.28 -12.20
CA THR A 164 9.20 -32.52 -11.41
C THR A 164 7.97 -32.79 -10.56
N TYR A 165 7.32 -31.75 -10.03
CA TYR A 165 6.05 -31.83 -9.33
C TYR A 165 4.90 -32.30 -10.23
N ALA A 166 4.82 -31.75 -11.45
CA ALA A 166 3.83 -32.16 -12.44
C ALA A 166 4.04 -33.59 -12.95
N ALA A 167 5.23 -34.16 -12.78
CA ALA A 167 5.51 -35.56 -13.07
C ALA A 167 5.15 -36.52 -11.92
N LEU A 168 4.87 -36.02 -10.71
CA LEU A 168 4.46 -36.85 -9.57
C LEU A 168 3.09 -37.47 -9.81
N GLN A 169 2.87 -38.64 -9.21
CA GLN A 169 1.56 -39.28 -9.16
C GLN A 169 0.55 -38.37 -8.44
N LEU A 170 -0.73 -38.41 -8.82
CA LEU A 170 -1.75 -37.52 -8.29
C LEU A 170 -1.84 -37.55 -6.76
N GLY A 171 -1.75 -38.74 -6.14
CA GLY A 171 -1.75 -38.90 -4.68
C GLY A 171 -0.43 -38.56 -3.98
N GLU A 172 0.65 -38.36 -4.72
CA GLU A 172 1.94 -37.90 -4.19
C GLU A 172 2.00 -36.36 -4.12
N ARG A 173 1.17 -35.64 -4.88
CA ARG A 173 1.11 -34.17 -4.88
C ARG A 173 0.40 -33.66 -3.63
N ALA A 174 1.12 -32.88 -2.81
CA ALA A 174 0.64 -32.39 -1.52
C ALA A 174 0.41 -30.87 -1.47
N GLY A 175 0.17 -30.25 -2.63
CA GLY A 175 -0.05 -28.81 -2.80
C GLY A 175 1.21 -27.98 -3.09
N THR A 176 1.01 -26.66 -3.16
CA THR A 176 2.05 -25.65 -3.39
C THR A 176 1.91 -24.53 -2.36
N THR A 177 3.02 -23.89 -2.00
CA THR A 177 3.04 -22.70 -1.12
C THR A 177 3.88 -21.59 -1.75
N HIS A 178 3.69 -20.35 -1.31
CA HIS A 178 4.54 -19.22 -1.72
C HIS A 178 5.98 -19.40 -1.22
N ASP A 179 6.98 -19.07 -2.04
CA ASP A 179 8.38 -19.05 -1.63
C ASP A 179 8.74 -17.69 -0.99
N THR A 180 8.53 -17.58 0.31
CA THR A 180 8.85 -16.36 1.07
C THR A 180 10.34 -16.05 1.18
N ARG A 181 11.25 -16.96 0.77
CA ARG A 181 12.70 -16.72 0.84
C ARG A 181 13.19 -15.98 -0.39
N ASN A 182 12.75 -16.43 -1.57
CA ASN A 182 13.19 -15.87 -2.84
C ASN A 182 12.23 -14.84 -3.40
N TRP A 183 10.97 -14.82 -2.93
CA TRP A 183 9.94 -13.92 -3.44
C TRP A 183 9.28 -13.11 -2.33
N SER A 184 9.10 -11.81 -2.61
CA SER A 184 8.28 -10.94 -1.78
C SER A 184 6.82 -11.39 -1.77
N ASP A 185 6.09 -11.02 -0.73
CA ASP A 185 4.64 -11.04 -0.79
C ASP A 185 4.13 -10.05 -1.85
N TRP A 186 2.86 -10.19 -2.21
CA TRP A 186 2.17 -9.20 -3.03
C TRP A 186 2.10 -7.86 -2.30
N SER A 187 2.44 -6.79 -3.01
CA SER A 187 2.32 -5.41 -2.52
C SER A 187 0.90 -5.07 -2.07
N ALA A 188 0.78 -3.95 -1.36
CA ALA A 188 -0.50 -3.26 -1.25
C ALA A 188 -1.02 -2.87 -2.66
N PRO A 189 -2.35 -2.70 -2.82
CA PRO A 189 -2.92 -2.21 -4.07
C PRO A 189 -2.32 -0.86 -4.48
N ILE A 190 -1.89 -0.77 -5.73
CA ILE A 190 -1.26 0.41 -6.32
C ILE A 190 -2.36 1.34 -6.82
N ALA A 191 -2.34 2.60 -6.39
CA ALA A 191 -3.31 3.61 -6.79
C ALA A 191 -3.33 3.83 -8.31
N LEU A 192 -4.49 4.23 -8.85
CA LEU A 192 -4.68 4.62 -10.24
C LEU A 192 -3.81 5.86 -10.56
N ALA A 193 -3.25 5.94 -11.77
CA ALA A 193 -2.28 6.96 -12.21
C ALA A 193 -2.53 8.39 -11.67
N GLY A 194 -1.49 9.01 -11.10
CA GLY A 194 -1.50 10.38 -10.58
C GLY A 194 -0.55 10.62 -9.40
N GLU A 195 -0.15 9.55 -8.70
CA GLU A 195 0.83 9.59 -7.62
C GLU A 195 2.18 9.08 -8.14
N ILE A 196 3.23 9.90 -8.06
CA ILE A 196 4.61 9.43 -8.23
C ILE A 196 4.92 8.62 -6.98
N GLY A 197 4.77 7.30 -7.08
CA GLY A 197 5.09 6.38 -5.99
C GLY A 197 6.59 6.19 -5.83
N ASN A 198 6.98 5.64 -4.68
CA ASN A 198 8.35 5.20 -4.44
C ASN A 198 8.68 3.95 -5.27
N PRO A 199 9.98 3.67 -5.51
CA PRO A 199 10.45 2.41 -6.07
C PRO A 199 9.82 1.19 -5.37
N ILE A 200 9.58 0.13 -6.13
CA ILE A 200 8.97 -1.10 -5.64
C ILE A 200 10.06 -2.04 -5.14
N GLY A 201 9.88 -2.54 -3.92
CA GLY A 201 10.76 -3.54 -3.32
C GLY A 201 11.78 -2.95 -2.36
N ASP A 202 12.36 -3.84 -1.56
CA ASP A 202 13.37 -3.55 -0.54
C ASP A 202 14.79 -3.62 -1.10
N ARG A 203 15.02 -4.39 -2.17
CA ARG A 203 16.32 -4.55 -2.80
C ARG A 203 16.21 -4.88 -4.29
N PRO A 204 17.30 -4.72 -5.07
CA PRO A 204 17.32 -5.14 -6.46
C PRO A 204 16.99 -6.63 -6.60
N ARG A 205 16.08 -6.96 -7.52
CA ARG A 205 15.59 -8.32 -7.78
C ARG A 205 15.47 -8.55 -9.29
N ARG A 206 15.63 -9.79 -9.73
CA ARG A 206 15.69 -10.15 -11.16
C ARG A 206 14.32 -10.41 -11.76
N PHE A 207 13.42 -10.99 -10.97
CA PHE A 207 12.10 -11.40 -11.44
C PHE A 207 11.03 -10.51 -10.86
N ALA A 208 9.98 -10.28 -11.65
CA ALA A 208 8.81 -9.53 -11.24
C ALA A 208 7.54 -10.25 -11.68
N GLN A 209 6.47 -10.03 -10.93
CA GLN A 209 5.14 -10.49 -11.32
C GLN A 209 4.10 -9.44 -10.94
N VAL A 210 3.08 -9.33 -11.80
CA VAL A 210 2.01 -8.35 -11.67
C VAL A 210 0.68 -9.09 -11.60
N ARG A 211 -0.22 -8.60 -10.75
CA ARG A 211 -1.60 -9.09 -10.65
C ARG A 211 -2.57 -7.91 -10.72
N ALA A 212 -3.63 -8.07 -11.50
CA ALA A 212 -4.76 -7.15 -11.52
C ALA A 212 -6.04 -7.91 -11.19
N ASP A 213 -6.65 -7.53 -10.08
CA ASP A 213 -7.92 -8.07 -9.59
C ASP A 213 -9.05 -7.10 -9.94
N PHE A 214 -10.03 -7.56 -10.69
CA PHE A 214 -11.19 -6.79 -11.14
C PHE A 214 -12.41 -7.22 -10.34
N HIS A 215 -13.09 -6.27 -9.73
CA HIS A 215 -14.39 -6.46 -9.11
C HIS A 215 -15.44 -5.66 -9.86
N SER A 216 -16.50 -6.33 -10.31
CA SER A 216 -17.51 -5.74 -11.18
C SER A 216 -18.92 -6.01 -10.66
N ARG A 217 -19.87 -5.24 -11.17
CA ARG A 217 -21.31 -5.54 -11.11
C ARG A 217 -21.76 -6.00 -12.50
N ALA A 218 -22.94 -6.62 -12.58
CA ALA A 218 -23.49 -7.10 -13.86
C ALA A 218 -23.43 -6.01 -14.96
N GLU A 219 -23.84 -4.77 -14.64
CA GLU A 219 -23.90 -3.67 -15.60
C GLU A 219 -22.64 -2.79 -15.64
N THR A 220 -21.64 -3.06 -14.80
CA THR A 220 -20.50 -2.14 -14.64
C THR A 220 -19.22 -2.89 -14.35
N GLY A 221 -18.26 -2.79 -15.27
CA GLY A 221 -16.95 -3.40 -15.17
C GLY A 221 -15.82 -2.38 -15.30
N GLY A 222 -14.68 -2.72 -14.70
CA GLY A 222 -13.44 -1.97 -14.87
C GLY A 222 -12.69 -2.39 -16.14
N ARG A 223 -11.92 -1.47 -16.71
CA ARG A 223 -11.01 -1.74 -17.83
C ARG A 223 -9.60 -1.31 -17.48
N LEU A 224 -8.62 -2.19 -17.66
CA LEU A 224 -7.21 -1.84 -17.60
C LEU A 224 -6.71 -1.56 -19.03
N ASN A 225 -6.19 -0.35 -19.26
CA ASN A 225 -5.71 0.08 -20.59
C ASN A 225 -4.23 -0.25 -20.77
N TYR A 226 -3.40 0.16 -19.80
CA TYR A 226 -1.98 -0.18 -19.81
C TYR A 226 -1.45 -0.24 -18.39
N LEU A 227 -0.29 -0.90 -18.29
CA LEU A 227 0.53 -0.99 -17.10
C LEU A 227 1.98 -0.87 -17.54
N GLN A 228 2.75 -0.03 -16.84
CA GLN A 228 4.17 0.19 -17.11
C GLN A 228 4.92 0.42 -15.81
N PHE A 229 6.21 0.10 -15.79
CA PHE A 229 7.12 0.46 -14.72
C PHE A 229 8.49 0.77 -15.32
N ALA A 230 9.24 1.66 -14.68
CA ALA A 230 10.63 1.88 -15.01
C ALA A 230 11.49 0.79 -14.34
N ALA A 231 12.62 0.45 -14.94
CA ALA A 231 13.60 -0.45 -14.36
C ALA A 231 15.00 0.10 -14.61
N SER A 232 15.82 0.21 -13.57
CA SER A 232 17.22 0.63 -13.68
C SER A 232 18.17 -0.38 -13.01
N PRO A 233 19.41 -0.56 -13.53
CA PRO A 233 20.43 -1.35 -12.86
C PRO A 233 20.69 -0.84 -11.44
N PRO A 234 21.16 -1.69 -10.52
CA PRO A 234 21.48 -1.27 -9.16
C PRO A 234 22.63 -0.24 -9.12
N ARG A 235 22.54 0.69 -8.18
CA ARG A 235 23.60 1.63 -7.80
C ARG A 235 24.64 0.98 -6.90
N ALA A 236 24.21 0.05 -6.05
CA ALA A 236 25.04 -0.82 -5.23
C ALA A 236 24.32 -2.17 -5.02
N ALA A 237 25.04 -3.24 -4.69
CA ALA A 237 24.43 -4.55 -4.43
C ALA A 237 23.46 -4.48 -3.23
N HIS A 238 23.86 -3.74 -2.19
CA HIS A 238 23.10 -3.52 -0.97
C HIS A 238 23.52 -2.19 -0.33
N ILE A 239 22.60 -1.52 0.35
CA ILE A 239 22.91 -0.30 1.12
C ILE A 239 22.18 -0.41 2.46
N ALA A 240 22.94 -0.74 3.51
CA ALA A 240 22.41 -0.69 4.87
C ALA A 240 22.31 0.77 5.31
N ALA A 241 21.28 1.12 6.06
CA ALA A 241 21.14 2.44 6.63
C ALA A 241 20.50 2.39 8.02
N GLU A 242 20.87 3.36 8.84
CA GLU A 242 20.29 3.57 10.16
C GLU A 242 20.29 5.05 10.52
N ILE A 243 19.46 5.41 11.49
CA ILE A 243 19.36 6.77 12.00
C ILE A 243 19.65 6.81 13.51
N GLU A 244 20.34 7.87 13.91
CA GLU A 244 20.67 8.16 15.30
C GLU A 244 20.32 9.62 15.64
N PRO A 245 19.70 9.93 16.80
CA PRO A 245 19.18 8.97 17.78
C PRO A 245 17.87 8.31 17.32
N ALA A 246 17.68 7.04 17.68
CA ALA A 246 16.44 6.30 17.40
C ALA A 246 15.27 6.66 18.34
N GLN A 247 15.48 7.56 19.31
CA GLN A 247 14.44 8.06 20.21
C GLN A 247 14.63 9.56 20.49
N VAL A 248 13.56 10.35 20.38
CA VAL A 248 13.60 11.81 20.59
C VAL A 248 12.38 12.33 21.35
N ARG A 249 12.49 13.53 21.93
CA ARG A 249 11.33 14.21 22.51
C ARG A 249 10.46 14.84 21.40
N PRO A 250 9.12 14.73 21.49
CA PRO A 250 8.23 15.25 20.46
C PRO A 250 8.37 16.76 20.26
N GLY A 251 8.37 17.19 18.99
CA GLY A 251 8.37 18.59 18.58
C GLY A 251 9.63 19.39 18.91
N GLN A 252 10.67 18.76 19.47
CA GLN A 252 11.96 19.38 19.73
C GLN A 252 12.88 19.25 18.52
N THR A 253 13.59 20.34 18.20
CA THR A 253 14.64 20.29 17.19
C THR A 253 15.75 19.40 17.68
N THR A 254 15.97 18.29 16.98
CA THR A 254 16.97 17.27 17.31
C THR A 254 17.97 17.18 16.16
N SER A 255 19.25 17.07 16.50
CA SER A 255 20.28 16.68 15.52
C SER A 255 20.20 15.18 15.30
N PHE A 256 20.16 14.78 14.05
CA PHE A 256 20.20 13.40 13.60
C PHE A 256 21.46 13.16 12.76
N THR A 257 21.99 11.94 12.83
CA THR A 257 22.98 11.42 11.91
C THR A 257 22.34 10.25 11.16
N TYR A 258 22.22 10.39 9.83
CA TYR A 258 21.80 9.33 8.93
C TYR A 258 23.04 8.60 8.42
N LYS A 259 23.15 7.31 8.72
CA LYS A 259 24.31 6.49 8.35
C LYS A 259 23.94 5.60 7.18
N LEU A 260 24.81 5.51 6.18
CA LEU A 260 24.69 4.58 5.05
C LEU A 260 25.97 3.78 4.90
N LEU A 261 25.83 2.47 4.69
CA LEU A 261 26.92 1.56 4.40
C LEU A 261 26.65 0.83 3.07
N PRO A 262 27.20 1.33 1.95
CA PRO A 262 27.00 0.72 0.65
C PRO A 262 27.95 -0.46 0.44
N HIS A 263 27.42 -1.56 -0.09
CA HIS A 263 28.17 -2.75 -0.47
C HIS A 263 28.07 -2.96 -1.98
N PHE A 264 29.23 -3.11 -2.63
CA PHE A 264 29.34 -3.31 -4.07
C PHE A 264 29.90 -4.70 -4.38
N THR A 265 29.46 -5.30 -5.48
CA THR A 265 29.95 -6.61 -5.93
C THR A 265 30.71 -6.57 -7.25
N GLY A 266 30.63 -5.45 -8.00
CA GLY A 266 31.59 -5.11 -9.06
C GLY A 266 30.99 -4.46 -10.31
N ASP A 267 29.71 -4.70 -10.59
CA ASP A 267 29.06 -4.24 -11.82
C ASP A 267 28.18 -2.99 -11.61
N GLU A 268 28.03 -2.54 -10.35
CA GLU A 268 27.16 -1.42 -10.02
C GLU A 268 27.81 -0.06 -10.28
N ALA A 269 27.03 0.88 -10.83
CA ALA A 269 27.54 2.16 -11.33
C ALA A 269 27.97 3.15 -10.23
N GLY A 270 27.55 2.93 -8.98
CA GLY A 270 27.71 3.90 -7.91
C GLY A 270 26.64 4.99 -7.92
N PHE A 271 26.78 5.94 -7.00
CA PHE A 271 25.84 7.03 -6.79
C PHE A 271 26.56 8.26 -6.24
N ASP A 272 25.96 9.43 -6.41
CA ASP A 272 26.49 10.71 -5.93
C ASP A 272 25.42 11.58 -5.26
N ARG A 273 24.18 11.07 -5.15
CA ARG A 273 23.06 11.76 -4.53
C ARG A 273 22.37 10.85 -3.53
N VAL A 274 22.11 11.40 -2.34
CA VAL A 274 21.32 10.76 -1.28
C VAL A 274 20.11 11.62 -1.00
N GLU A 275 18.93 11.02 -1.03
CA GLU A 275 17.63 11.62 -0.72
C GLU A 275 17.06 10.98 0.54
N ILE A 276 16.53 11.79 1.45
CA ILE A 276 15.95 11.33 2.71
C ILE A 276 14.58 11.99 2.89
N ASP A 277 13.56 11.17 3.10
CA ASP A 277 12.22 11.60 3.51
C ASP A 277 12.21 11.93 5.01
N THR A 278 11.50 13.00 5.34
CA THR A 278 11.36 13.51 6.70
C THR A 278 9.89 13.75 7.05
N PRO A 279 9.47 13.54 8.31
CA PRO A 279 8.07 13.73 8.75
C PRO A 279 7.59 15.19 8.68
N GLY A 280 8.50 16.12 8.42
CA GLY A 280 8.23 17.56 8.37
C GLY A 280 9.50 18.32 7.98
N ARG A 281 9.35 19.65 7.90
CA ARG A 281 10.37 20.52 7.32
C ARG A 281 11.67 20.41 8.12
N ILE A 282 12.76 20.10 7.43
CA ILE A 282 14.07 20.07 8.08
C ILE A 282 14.55 21.50 8.39
N VAL A 283 15.29 21.62 9.49
CA VAL A 283 15.83 22.90 9.96
C VAL A 283 17.13 23.22 9.23
N SER A 284 18.01 22.22 9.07
CA SER A 284 19.29 22.36 8.37
C SER A 284 19.88 21.00 8.01
N VAL A 285 20.74 20.96 7.00
CA VAL A 285 21.72 19.89 6.78
C VAL A 285 23.07 20.47 7.19
N ASP A 286 23.72 19.85 8.17
CA ASP A 286 24.85 20.44 8.89
C ASP A 286 26.20 19.92 8.37
N ALA A 287 26.32 18.63 8.06
CA ALA A 287 27.57 18.01 7.60
C ALA A 287 27.33 16.71 6.81
N VAL A 288 28.30 16.35 5.98
CA VAL A 288 28.42 14.99 5.41
C VAL A 288 29.85 14.49 5.65
N ARG A 289 29.99 13.30 6.21
CA ARG A 289 31.29 12.62 6.38
C ARG A 289 31.30 11.31 5.62
N ILE A 290 32.46 10.95 5.07
CA ILE A 290 32.71 9.65 4.45
C ILE A 290 33.95 9.05 5.13
N ASP A 291 33.80 7.89 5.75
CA ASP A 291 34.82 7.23 6.58
C ASP A 291 35.41 8.20 7.63
N GLY A 292 34.53 8.96 8.30
CA GLY A 292 34.86 9.95 9.31
C GLY A 292 35.53 11.24 8.80
N ARG A 293 35.71 11.40 7.48
CA ARG A 293 36.31 12.60 6.87
C ARG A 293 35.24 13.50 6.27
N ASP A 294 35.35 14.80 6.51
CA ASP A 294 34.54 15.80 5.80
C ASP A 294 35.08 15.95 4.38
N GLU A 295 34.33 15.43 3.41
CA GLU A 295 34.66 15.51 1.97
C GLU A 295 33.80 16.55 1.22
N GLY A 296 33.00 17.33 1.94
CA GLY A 296 32.10 18.33 1.38
C GLY A 296 30.83 17.75 0.73
N PHE A 297 29.80 18.58 0.65
CA PHE A 297 28.53 18.24 0.03
C PHE A 297 27.82 19.51 -0.49
N ALA A 298 26.79 19.33 -1.31
CA ALA A 298 25.87 20.41 -1.66
C ALA A 298 24.43 19.97 -1.41
N VAL A 299 23.59 20.87 -0.87
CA VAL A 299 22.14 20.61 -0.77
C VAL A 299 21.53 20.79 -2.15
N ALA A 300 21.14 19.69 -2.78
CA ALA A 300 20.54 19.68 -4.12
C ALA A 300 19.05 20.04 -4.07
N ARG A 301 18.35 19.65 -3.01
CA ARG A 301 16.92 19.94 -2.81
C ARG A 301 16.58 20.00 -1.31
N LEU A 302 15.66 20.89 -0.96
CA LEU A 302 15.22 21.12 0.41
C LEU A 302 13.71 21.42 0.42
N ASP A 303 12.90 20.40 0.68
CA ASP A 303 11.44 20.49 0.66
C ASP A 303 10.85 20.38 2.08
N GLU A 304 9.51 20.38 2.17
CA GLU A 304 8.83 20.31 3.48
C GLU A 304 8.86 18.92 4.11
N SER A 305 9.08 17.86 3.34
CA SER A 305 9.03 16.48 3.81
C SER A 305 10.16 15.61 3.26
N SER A 306 11.16 16.22 2.64
CA SER A 306 12.38 15.53 2.19
C SER A 306 13.48 16.52 1.85
N PHE A 307 14.71 16.00 1.77
CA PHE A 307 15.85 16.74 1.26
C PHE A 307 16.78 15.81 0.48
N ALA A 308 17.57 16.39 -0.42
CA ALA A 308 18.59 15.65 -1.16
C ALA A 308 19.94 16.35 -1.06
N VAL A 309 20.98 15.57 -0.78
CA VAL A 309 22.37 16.01 -0.77
C VAL A 309 23.13 15.39 -1.93
N GLN A 310 23.97 16.21 -2.55
CA GLN A 310 24.97 15.81 -3.52
C GLN A 310 26.28 15.58 -2.78
N ILE A 311 26.87 14.39 -2.94
CA ILE A 311 28.09 13.94 -2.28
C ILE A 311 29.14 13.57 -3.34
N PRO A 312 30.42 13.40 -2.96
CA PRO A 312 31.41 12.77 -3.83
C PRO A 312 30.92 11.41 -4.32
N HIS A 313 31.19 11.08 -5.58
CA HIS A 313 30.73 9.83 -6.19
C HIS A 313 31.26 8.62 -5.41
N ILE A 314 30.34 7.73 -5.02
CA ILE A 314 30.61 6.49 -4.31
C ILE A 314 30.49 5.33 -5.29
N ASP A 315 31.57 4.58 -5.46
CA ASP A 315 31.65 3.42 -6.34
C ASP A 315 32.27 2.22 -5.62
N VAL A 316 32.55 1.15 -6.36
CA VAL A 316 33.18 -0.09 -5.85
C VAL A 316 34.47 0.14 -5.06
N ARG A 317 35.22 1.23 -5.31
CA ARG A 317 36.47 1.54 -4.59
C ARG A 317 36.23 2.10 -3.19
N ARG A 318 35.02 2.61 -2.96
CA ARG A 318 34.51 3.15 -1.69
C ARG A 318 33.44 2.23 -1.08
N SER A 319 33.48 0.95 -1.44
CA SER A 319 32.60 -0.05 -0.84
C SER A 319 32.90 -0.18 0.64
N LEU A 320 31.86 -0.19 1.46
CA LEU A 320 31.90 -0.20 2.93
C LEU A 320 32.50 1.06 3.55
N ASP A 321 32.66 2.16 2.81
CA ASP A 321 32.90 3.47 3.41
C ASP A 321 31.62 3.91 4.12
N LEU A 322 31.70 4.21 5.41
CA LEU A 322 30.56 4.71 6.18
C LEU A 322 30.27 6.15 5.76
N ILE A 323 29.05 6.40 5.27
CA ILE A 323 28.57 7.73 4.92
C ILE A 323 27.68 8.23 6.05
N GLU A 324 27.99 9.38 6.61
CA GLU A 324 27.20 10.01 7.68
C GLU A 324 26.67 11.36 7.20
N ILE A 325 25.36 11.59 7.34
CA ILE A 325 24.70 12.84 6.98
C ILE A 325 24.08 13.42 8.25
N ASP A 326 24.62 14.54 8.73
CA ASP A 326 24.10 15.24 9.90
C ASP A 326 23.08 16.29 9.48
N PHE A 327 21.91 16.29 10.12
CA PHE A 327 20.85 17.25 9.84
C PHE A 327 20.00 17.51 11.09
N LYS A 328 19.20 18.57 11.08
CA LYS A 328 18.29 18.91 12.17
C LYS A 328 16.84 18.81 11.74
N ALA A 329 16.03 18.09 12.51
CA ALA A 329 14.60 17.92 12.23
C ALA A 329 13.78 17.88 13.54
N GLN A 330 12.45 17.91 13.39
CA GLN A 330 11.49 17.72 14.48
C GLN A 330 10.62 16.51 14.17
N VAL A 331 10.34 15.68 15.19
CA VAL A 331 9.46 14.51 15.07
C VAL A 331 8.23 14.72 15.93
N PHE A 332 7.05 14.54 15.35
CA PHE A 332 5.75 14.77 16.02
C PHE A 332 4.91 13.49 16.17
N GLN A 333 5.30 12.41 15.49
CA GLN A 333 4.57 11.16 15.47
C GLN A 333 5.48 9.98 15.84
N TYR A 334 4.96 9.10 16.69
CA TYR A 334 5.60 7.85 17.06
C TYR A 334 5.76 6.95 15.83
N GLY A 335 6.95 6.37 15.70
CA GLY A 335 7.23 5.41 14.66
C GLY A 335 7.44 6.03 13.28
N THR A 336 7.72 7.34 13.23
CA THR A 336 8.22 8.03 12.04
C THR A 336 9.40 7.26 11.45
N VAL A 337 9.37 6.98 10.15
CA VAL A 337 10.47 6.34 9.41
C VAL A 337 11.14 7.37 8.50
N PHE A 338 12.46 7.44 8.56
CA PHE A 338 13.29 8.25 7.64
C PHE A 338 13.72 7.38 6.47
N SER A 339 12.84 7.23 5.48
CA SER A 339 13.13 6.49 4.25
C SER A 339 14.21 7.21 3.45
N GLY A 340 15.07 6.45 2.75
CA GLY A 340 16.17 7.02 1.98
C GLY A 340 16.37 6.34 0.63
N TRP A 341 16.91 7.10 -0.31
CA TRP A 341 17.25 6.64 -1.65
C TRP A 341 18.58 7.18 -2.12
N VAL A 342 19.26 6.43 -2.97
CA VAL A 342 20.47 6.89 -3.68
C VAL A 342 20.27 6.92 -5.18
N SER A 343 20.92 7.86 -5.85
CA SER A 343 20.86 8.03 -7.31
C SER A 343 22.15 8.64 -7.86
N ASP A 344 22.33 8.54 -9.17
CA ASP A 344 23.37 9.26 -9.91
C ASP A 344 22.74 10.51 -10.54
N SER A 345 23.24 11.67 -10.17
CA SER A 345 22.77 12.98 -10.62
C SER A 345 22.93 13.20 -12.13
N THR A 346 23.84 12.45 -12.77
CA THR A 346 24.05 12.48 -14.23
C THR A 346 23.04 11.60 -14.98
N GLN A 347 22.26 10.78 -14.26
CA GLN A 347 21.27 9.85 -14.79
C GLN A 347 19.87 10.12 -14.20
N PRO A 348 19.29 11.32 -14.42
CA PRO A 348 18.08 11.78 -13.71
C PRO A 348 16.79 11.01 -14.05
N TYR A 349 16.81 10.15 -15.06
CA TYR A 349 15.67 9.34 -15.47
C TYR A 349 15.73 7.89 -14.95
N GLU A 350 16.82 7.53 -14.28
CA GLU A 350 16.94 6.22 -13.66
C GLU A 350 16.23 6.17 -12.31
N VAL A 351 15.77 4.98 -11.96
CA VAL A 351 15.08 4.73 -10.70
C VAL A 351 16.08 4.83 -9.55
N ALA A 352 15.75 5.64 -8.54
CA ALA A 352 16.56 5.74 -7.33
C ALA A 352 16.51 4.41 -6.55
N GLN A 353 17.65 4.00 -5.99
CA GLN A 353 17.73 2.78 -5.19
C GLN A 353 17.36 3.08 -3.75
N ALA A 354 16.35 2.40 -3.21
CA ALA A 354 16.02 2.51 -1.79
C ALA A 354 17.16 1.93 -0.92
N VAL A 355 17.39 2.55 0.24
CA VAL A 355 18.24 2.01 1.30
C VAL A 355 17.42 1.10 2.22
N VAL A 356 18.09 0.19 2.91
CA VAL A 356 17.44 -0.80 3.78
C VAL A 356 17.86 -0.60 5.21
N ALA A 357 16.91 -0.61 6.15
CA ALA A 357 17.22 -0.57 7.57
C ALA A 357 18.15 -1.74 7.95
N GLY A 358 19.27 -1.44 8.58
CA GLY A 358 20.25 -2.45 9.00
C GLY A 358 21.44 -1.82 9.70
N ASP A 359 22.35 -2.67 10.18
CA ASP A 359 23.61 -2.26 10.82
C ASP A 359 24.53 -1.61 9.78
N ALA A 360 24.63 -0.28 9.83
CA ALA A 360 25.51 0.51 8.96
C ALA A 360 26.81 0.90 9.70
N ASP A 361 26.76 1.06 11.02
CA ASP A 361 27.89 1.34 11.88
C ASP A 361 27.93 0.36 13.05
N VAL A 362 28.94 -0.52 13.02
CA VAL A 362 29.17 -1.57 14.03
C VAL A 362 29.34 -1.05 15.47
N GLN A 363 29.54 0.26 15.65
CA GLN A 363 29.63 0.88 16.98
C GLN A 363 28.26 1.28 17.54
N ASN A 364 27.20 1.17 16.75
CA ASN A 364 25.84 1.57 17.09
C ASN A 364 24.87 0.39 16.92
N ASP A 365 24.03 0.16 17.92
CA ASP A 365 23.07 -0.95 17.94
C ASP A 365 21.66 -0.55 17.47
N SER A 366 21.48 0.63 16.83
CA SER A 366 20.13 1.08 16.45
C SER A 366 19.57 0.27 15.28
N ALA A 367 20.35 0.06 14.22
CA ALA A 367 20.02 -0.75 13.03
C ALA A 367 18.60 -0.48 12.48
N THR A 368 18.13 0.76 12.60
CA THR A 368 16.75 1.16 12.33
C THR A 368 16.70 2.50 11.63
N LEU A 369 15.70 2.69 10.77
CA LEU A 369 15.33 3.99 10.20
C LEU A 369 14.14 4.63 10.93
N GLN A 370 13.62 3.97 11.97
CA GLN A 370 12.46 4.40 12.72
C GLN A 370 12.89 5.17 13.97
N VAL A 371 12.27 6.33 14.18
CA VAL A 371 12.47 7.15 15.38
C VAL A 371 11.24 7.07 16.28
N ALA A 372 11.47 6.60 17.51
CA ALA A 372 10.48 6.59 18.57
C ALA A 372 10.39 7.95 19.27
N LEU A 373 9.24 8.22 19.88
CA LEU A 373 9.08 9.36 20.78
C LEU A 373 9.37 8.92 22.22
N ALA A 374 10.20 9.68 22.93
CA ALA A 374 10.35 9.60 24.38
C ALA A 374 9.15 10.26 25.07
N ASP A 375 8.86 9.82 26.31
CA ASP A 375 7.85 10.42 27.17
C ASP A 375 6.44 10.48 26.51
N VAL A 376 6.00 9.36 25.91
CA VAL A 376 4.71 9.28 25.20
C VAL A 376 3.54 9.42 26.18
N GLY A 377 3.07 10.64 26.38
CA GLY A 377 1.71 10.88 26.83
C GLY A 377 0.70 10.47 25.75
N LEU A 378 -0.52 10.13 26.16
CA LEU A 378 -1.66 9.88 25.25
C LEU A 378 -2.21 11.17 24.62
N GLU A 379 -1.57 12.32 24.85
CA GLU A 379 -2.09 13.63 24.49
C GLU A 379 -1.82 13.95 23.03
N SER A 380 -2.87 14.36 22.32
CA SER A 380 -2.80 14.77 20.91
C SER A 380 -2.33 16.22 20.76
N ILE A 381 -2.32 16.98 21.86
CA ILE A 381 -1.85 18.36 21.94
C ILE A 381 -0.55 18.38 22.73
N GLY A 382 0.54 18.80 22.10
CA GLY A 382 1.85 18.97 22.74
C GLY A 382 2.05 20.38 23.29
N ARG A 383 3.16 21.01 22.89
CA ARG A 383 3.47 22.39 23.28
C ARG A 383 2.36 23.32 22.84
N VAL A 384 1.93 24.24 23.71
CA VAL A 384 1.04 25.36 23.36
C VAL A 384 1.61 26.64 23.95
N LYS A 385 2.05 27.56 23.07
CA LYS A 385 2.77 28.80 23.41
C LYS A 385 2.07 30.00 22.80
N LEU A 386 1.89 31.06 23.59
CA LEU A 386 1.49 32.37 23.09
C LEU A 386 2.75 33.19 22.73
N GLY A 387 2.72 33.87 21.57
CA GLY A 387 3.74 34.86 21.20
C GLY A 387 3.74 36.06 22.15
N SER A 388 2.54 36.50 22.56
CA SER A 388 2.30 37.46 23.62
C SER A 388 1.03 37.05 24.38
N SER A 389 0.99 37.24 25.70
CA SER A 389 -0.23 37.08 26.50
C SER A 389 -1.11 38.33 26.48
N ILE A 390 -0.69 39.37 25.77
CA ILE A 390 -1.36 40.67 25.69
C ILE A 390 -1.62 41.00 24.22
N CYS A 391 -2.84 41.41 23.91
CA CYS A 391 -3.26 41.96 22.63
C CYS A 391 -3.54 43.46 22.79
N THR A 392 -2.92 44.30 21.96
CA THR A 392 -3.13 45.75 21.86
C THR A 392 -3.41 46.15 20.41
N PRO A 393 -4.64 45.93 19.90
CA PRO A 393 -5.00 46.16 18.49
C PRO A 393 -5.18 47.66 18.17
N ASN A 394 -4.12 48.44 18.36
CA ASN A 394 -4.07 49.88 18.13
C ASN A 394 -3.41 50.24 16.77
N SER A 395 -3.04 49.24 15.97
CA SER A 395 -2.40 49.35 14.66
C SER A 395 -0.97 49.92 14.67
N ASP A 396 -0.26 49.80 15.79
CA ASP A 396 1.16 50.20 15.90
C ASP A 396 2.15 49.09 15.49
N ARG A 397 1.64 47.93 15.08
CA ARG A 397 2.34 46.69 14.72
C ARG A 397 2.96 45.93 15.89
N VAL A 398 2.68 46.34 17.13
CA VAL A 398 3.17 45.70 18.35
C VAL A 398 1.97 45.09 19.08
N ASN A 399 1.96 43.76 19.20
CA ASN A 399 0.88 43.01 19.85
C ASN A 399 -0.53 43.29 19.29
N ASP A 400 -0.64 43.80 18.06
CA ASP A 400 -1.94 44.00 17.39
C ASP A 400 -2.72 42.69 17.23
N GLU A 401 -2.01 41.57 17.18
CA GLU A 401 -2.55 40.22 17.19
C GLU A 401 -1.80 39.35 18.20
N VAL A 402 -2.50 38.35 18.71
CA VAL A 402 -1.96 37.30 19.55
C VAL A 402 -1.83 36.03 18.71
N ARG A 403 -0.58 35.62 18.49
CA ARG A 403 -0.24 34.38 17.82
C ARG A 403 -0.14 33.22 18.83
N LEU A 404 -0.97 32.20 18.65
CA LEU A 404 -0.90 30.93 19.37
C LEU A 404 -0.17 29.90 18.51
N GLU A 405 0.98 29.42 18.98
CA GLU A 405 1.72 28.30 18.39
C GLU A 405 1.42 27.03 19.16
N TYR A 406 1.16 25.93 18.45
CA TYR A 406 0.87 24.65 19.08
C TYR A 406 1.40 23.44 18.30
N ASP A 407 1.66 22.35 19.01
CA ASP A 407 2.10 21.07 18.44
C ASP A 407 0.96 20.07 18.49
N LEU A 408 0.73 19.36 17.40
CA LEU A 408 -0.15 18.20 17.30
C LEU A 408 0.71 16.94 17.24
N LEU A 409 0.43 15.99 18.13
CA LEU A 409 1.25 14.81 18.33
C LEU A 409 0.44 13.53 18.06
N ASN A 410 1.10 12.51 17.51
CA ASN A 410 0.58 11.15 17.41
C ASN A 410 -0.83 11.01 16.79
N LEU A 411 -1.18 11.88 15.86
CA LEU A 411 -2.43 11.75 15.12
C LEU A 411 -2.32 10.63 14.08
N ALA A 412 -3.31 9.75 14.03
CA ALA A 412 -3.37 8.64 13.05
C ALA A 412 -3.61 9.14 11.60
N GLY A 413 -4.03 10.39 11.44
CA GLY A 413 -4.29 11.06 10.18
C GLY A 413 -4.62 12.53 10.43
N ALA A 414 -5.24 13.20 9.46
CA ALA A 414 -5.68 14.58 9.66
C ALA A 414 -6.84 14.63 10.67
N ALA A 415 -6.67 15.42 11.74
CA ALA A 415 -7.66 15.67 12.78
C ALA A 415 -8.22 17.08 12.67
N LEU A 416 -9.51 17.29 12.99
CA LEU A 416 -10.11 18.61 12.93
C LEU A 416 -9.64 19.46 14.12
N VAL A 417 -9.10 20.63 13.83
CA VAL A 417 -8.55 21.56 14.83
C VAL A 417 -9.20 22.92 14.69
N TYR A 418 -9.52 23.53 15.84
CA TYR A 418 -9.97 24.91 15.90
C TYR A 418 -9.67 25.51 17.27
N ILE A 419 -9.70 26.85 17.31
CA ILE A 419 -9.47 27.64 18.50
C ILE A 419 -10.70 28.51 18.74
N ASP A 420 -11.26 28.43 19.94
CA ASP A 420 -12.28 29.35 20.40
C ASP A 420 -11.63 30.46 21.26
N VAL A 421 -12.08 31.70 21.10
CA VAL A 421 -11.90 32.76 22.12
C VAL A 421 -13.19 32.81 22.94
N CYS A 422 -13.07 32.66 24.25
CA CYS A 422 -14.19 32.70 25.17
C CYS A 422 -14.03 33.83 26.19
N ASP A 423 -15.15 34.38 26.67
CA ASP A 423 -15.13 35.12 27.94
C ASP A 423 -14.98 34.15 29.14
N LEU A 424 -14.79 34.72 30.34
CA LEU A 424 -14.62 33.94 31.58
C LEU A 424 -15.87 33.15 31.99
N SER A 425 -17.03 33.39 31.38
CA SER A 425 -18.23 32.55 31.56
C SER A 425 -18.23 31.31 30.66
N GLY A 426 -17.25 31.21 29.75
CA GLY A 426 -17.14 30.13 28.77
C GLY A 426 -17.96 30.36 27.50
N ARG A 427 -18.59 31.53 27.34
CA ARG A 427 -19.29 31.89 26.12
C ARG A 427 -18.27 32.18 25.02
N LYS A 428 -18.43 31.50 23.88
CA LYS A 428 -17.61 31.70 22.68
C LYS A 428 -17.91 33.06 22.06
N LEU A 429 -16.86 33.79 21.73
CA LEU A 429 -16.90 35.13 21.12
C LEU A 429 -16.27 35.14 19.73
N TRP A 430 -15.32 34.24 19.49
CA TRP A 430 -14.69 34.07 18.19
C TRP A 430 -14.28 32.60 18.00
N THR A 431 -14.32 32.11 16.77
CA THR A 431 -13.85 30.76 16.43
C THR A 431 -12.97 30.81 15.18
N SER A 432 -11.80 30.18 15.24
CA SER A 432 -10.97 30.00 14.05
C SER A 432 -11.65 29.08 13.04
N ASN A 433 -11.21 29.12 11.79
CA ASN A 433 -11.59 28.11 10.80
C ASN A 433 -11.29 26.70 11.35
N ARG A 434 -12.21 25.76 11.13
CA ARG A 434 -12.02 24.36 11.47
C ARG A 434 -11.24 23.70 10.34
N ILE A 435 -9.97 23.39 10.58
CA ILE A 435 -9.04 22.89 9.57
C ILE A 435 -8.56 21.50 10.00
N ALA A 436 -8.48 20.58 9.04
CA ALA A 436 -7.90 19.27 9.29
C ALA A 436 -6.37 19.36 9.23
N HIS A 437 -5.69 18.98 10.31
CA HIS A 437 -4.24 18.99 10.42
C HIS A 437 -3.72 17.60 10.79
N ALA A 438 -2.63 17.16 10.15
CA ALA A 438 -1.84 16.01 10.59
C ALA A 438 -0.93 16.40 11.77
N SER A 439 -0.16 15.45 12.29
CA SER A 439 0.86 15.72 13.32
C SER A 439 1.86 16.77 12.82
N GLY A 440 2.24 17.73 13.66
CA GLY A 440 3.09 18.85 13.24
C GLY A 440 3.00 20.07 14.15
N ARG A 441 3.67 21.15 13.76
CA ARG A 441 3.65 22.44 14.46
C ARG A 441 2.84 23.46 13.65
N PHE A 442 1.89 24.12 14.30
CA PHE A 442 0.95 25.04 13.68
C PHE A 442 0.88 26.36 14.44
N ALA A 443 0.32 27.38 13.79
CA ALA A 443 0.04 28.65 14.43
C ALA A 443 -1.26 29.25 13.92
N VAL A 444 -1.97 29.94 14.81
CA VAL A 444 -3.15 30.75 14.49
C VAL A 444 -2.99 32.12 15.17
N ALA A 445 -3.41 33.17 14.48
CA ALA A 445 -3.43 34.53 15.01
C ALA A 445 -4.87 34.94 15.33
N TRP A 446 -5.02 35.76 16.37
CA TRP A 446 -6.26 36.41 16.74
C TRP A 446 -6.01 37.89 17.02
N ASP A 447 -6.81 38.76 16.42
CA ASP A 447 -6.60 40.22 16.35
C ASP A 447 -7.44 41.01 17.38
N GLY A 448 -7.99 40.34 18.39
CA GLY A 448 -8.81 40.98 19.41
C GLY A 448 -10.29 41.17 19.03
N ARG A 449 -10.73 40.67 17.87
CA ARG A 449 -12.10 40.86 17.36
C ARG A 449 -12.97 39.62 17.54
N ASP A 450 -14.29 39.83 17.52
CA ASP A 450 -15.29 38.77 17.47
C ASP A 450 -15.54 38.25 16.04
N ASP A 451 -16.40 37.23 15.90
CA ASP A 451 -16.77 36.65 14.59
C ASP A 451 -17.44 37.65 13.63
N SER A 452 -17.91 38.80 14.12
CA SER A 452 -18.49 39.88 13.30
C SER A 452 -17.46 40.94 12.88
N GLY A 453 -16.21 40.80 13.33
CA GLY A 453 -15.12 41.75 13.08
C GLY A 453 -15.14 42.97 14.01
N LEU A 454 -15.99 42.97 15.05
CA LEU A 454 -16.03 44.03 16.05
C LEU A 454 -14.97 43.80 17.13
N LEU A 455 -14.34 44.89 17.58
CA LEU A 455 -13.33 44.83 18.63
C LEU A 455 -13.97 44.46 19.96
N LEU A 456 -13.43 43.44 20.64
CA LEU A 456 -13.91 43.06 21.96
C LEU A 456 -13.50 44.10 23.02
N PRO A 457 -14.30 44.30 24.08
CA PRO A 457 -13.93 45.20 25.18
C PRO A 457 -12.60 44.79 25.86
N PRO A 458 -11.86 45.74 26.46
CA PRO A 458 -10.68 45.40 27.25
C PRO A 458 -11.04 44.42 28.39
N GLY A 459 -10.22 43.40 28.59
CA GLY A 459 -10.54 42.33 29.52
C GLY A 459 -9.65 41.10 29.39
N VAL A 460 -10.01 40.05 30.13
CA VAL A 460 -9.31 38.76 30.11
C VAL A 460 -10.17 37.75 29.38
N TYR A 461 -9.57 37.07 28.41
CA TYR A 461 -10.20 36.07 27.55
C TYR A 461 -9.46 34.73 27.62
N LEU A 462 -10.18 33.64 27.34
CA LEU A 462 -9.63 32.29 27.26
C LEU A 462 -9.53 31.87 25.79
N LEU A 463 -8.32 31.64 25.31
CA LEU A 463 -8.06 30.93 24.05
C LEU A 463 -8.09 29.43 24.33
N ARG A 464 -9.03 28.70 23.73
CA ARG A 464 -9.17 27.25 23.86
C ARG A 464 -8.89 26.57 22.54
N LEU A 465 -7.78 25.86 22.47
CA LEU A 465 -7.46 24.92 21.40
C LEU A 465 -8.23 23.61 21.63
N GLU A 466 -8.91 23.11 20.60
CA GLU A 466 -9.63 21.83 20.62
C GLU A 466 -9.22 21.00 19.40
N VAL A 467 -8.94 19.71 19.63
CA VAL A 467 -8.55 18.74 18.60
C VAL A 467 -9.51 17.56 18.67
N GLU A 468 -10.18 17.28 17.55
CA GLU A 468 -11.09 16.14 17.40
C GLU A 468 -10.36 14.97 16.75
N THR A 469 -10.05 13.95 17.55
CA THR A 469 -9.38 12.72 17.12
C THR A 469 -10.33 11.53 17.11
N ASP A 470 -9.90 10.41 16.53
CA ASP A 470 -10.57 9.12 16.59
C ASP A 470 -10.73 8.60 18.03
N LYS A 471 -9.82 8.98 18.93
CA LYS A 471 -9.84 8.62 20.36
C LYS A 471 -10.69 9.55 21.21
N GLY A 472 -11.17 10.67 20.66
CA GLY A 472 -11.97 11.65 21.38
C GLY A 472 -11.45 13.08 21.21
N ARG A 473 -11.82 13.95 22.16
CA ARG A 473 -11.50 15.38 22.11
C ARG A 473 -10.51 15.79 23.17
N ASP A 474 -9.38 16.32 22.71
CA ASP A 474 -8.38 16.97 23.55
C ASP A 474 -8.55 18.48 23.51
N ARG A 475 -8.31 19.14 24.65
CA ARG A 475 -8.45 20.59 24.77
C ARG A 475 -7.38 21.19 25.67
N VAL A 476 -6.87 22.35 25.27
CA VAL A 476 -5.92 23.13 26.07
C VAL A 476 -6.31 24.61 26.05
N GLY A 477 -6.31 25.24 27.23
CA GLY A 477 -6.61 26.67 27.40
C GLY A 477 -5.36 27.52 27.63
N ARG A 478 -5.37 28.76 27.13
CA ARG A 478 -4.41 29.81 27.46
C ARG A 478 -5.16 31.11 27.72
N ILE A 479 -4.65 31.90 28.67
CA ILE A 479 -5.23 33.19 29.02
C ILE A 479 -4.57 34.27 28.18
N VAL A 480 -5.37 35.19 27.65
CA VAL A 480 -4.93 36.37 26.93
C VAL A 480 -5.64 37.61 27.51
N SER A 481 -4.91 38.72 27.61
CA SER A 481 -5.45 40.01 28.02
C SER A 481 -5.56 40.93 26.81
N LEU A 482 -6.71 41.57 26.64
CA LEU A 482 -6.96 42.59 25.63
C LEU A 482 -6.98 43.96 26.30
N VAL A 483 -6.16 44.89 25.81
CA VAL A 483 -5.99 46.24 26.34
C VAL A 483 -5.75 47.21 25.19
N TYR A 484 -6.32 48.41 25.25
CA TYR A 484 -6.09 49.48 24.27
C TYR A 484 -6.59 50.83 24.81
#